data_AF-A0A7W1Q5Z0-F1
#
_entry.id   AF-A0A7W1Q5Z0-F1
#
_cell.length_a   1.000
_cell.length_b   1.000
_cell.length_c   1.000
_cell.angle_alpha   90.00
_cell.angle_beta   90.00
_cell.angle_gamma   90.00
#
_symmetry.space_group_name_H-M   'P 1'
#
loop_
_entity.id
_entity.type
_entity.pdbx_description
1 polymer ?
#
loop_
_entity_poly.entity_id
_entity_poly.type
_entity_poly.pdbx_seq_one_letter_code
_entity_poly.pdbx_strand_id
1 'polypeptide(L)'
;MTGEGELAERGTSSRGEERGASDEKFGISAPSITLPKGGGAISGMGEKFAANPVTGTGSMTVPVSTSPGRSGFDPQLSLSYDSGAGNGPFGFGWYLSLPSITRKTDKGLPKYQDANESDVFILSGAEDLVPVLVQDGGKWGREKIPPQTVGDKIYSVQRYRPRIEGLFARIERWTNTVDPADTFWRSVSKDNITTFYGKTAESRIADPTDTTNIFSWLICQSYDDRGNGIVYKHAEENSDGMDLSQANEKNRTPSGRSANRYLKRIQYGNRQPNRDAGWNATDLLLLPNSTWMFEVVLDYGDHDLETPSPDEPDKIWTRRNDPFSSYRSGFEVRTYRLCQRVLIFHHFPGEEGVGQDCLVRSTDFTYSYEVNLADSRNPIFSFLLSVSQSGYKRQNSSYLKKSLPPIEFEYTQPAIDETIQEVDPESVENLPYGLDNGRYQWADLDGEGLSGILTEQATGWF
;
A
#
# COMPACT_ATOMS: atom_id res chain seq x y z
N MET A 1 53.45 -62.26 37.39
CA MET A 1 53.68 -62.03 38.84
C MET A 1 53.56 -60.55 39.05
N THR A 2 52.35 -60.12 39.42
CA THR A 2 51.99 -59.53 40.74
C THR A 2 52.31 -58.03 40.72
N GLY A 3 51.38 -57.09 40.83
CA GLY A 3 50.00 -57.06 41.37
C GLY A 3 49.85 -55.61 41.87
N GLU A 4 48.94 -54.83 41.31
CA GLU A 4 47.61 -54.48 41.86
C GLU A 4 47.60 -53.62 43.14
N GLY A 5 46.72 -52.61 43.13
CA GLY A 5 46.38 -51.67 44.21
C GLY A 5 46.03 -50.27 43.66
N GLU A 6 44.90 -50.07 42.94
CA GLU A 6 43.53 -49.78 43.46
C GLU A 6 43.36 -48.27 43.82
N LEU A 7 42.85 -47.38 42.95
CA LEU A 7 41.46 -47.01 42.60
C LEU A 7 40.54 -46.52 43.75
N ALA A 8 40.19 -45.22 43.72
CA ALA A 8 38.87 -44.61 44.05
C ALA A 8 38.91 -43.11 43.65
N GLU A 9 38.21 -42.65 42.59
CA GLU A 9 36.80 -42.14 42.55
C GLU A 9 36.53 -41.00 43.55
N ARG A 10 35.88 -39.86 43.26
CA ARG A 10 35.02 -39.31 42.18
C ARG A 10 34.91 -37.79 42.43
N GLY A 11 34.62 -37.00 41.40
CA GLY A 11 34.11 -35.64 41.61
C GLY A 11 34.23 -34.69 40.41
N THR A 12 33.35 -34.86 39.43
CA THR A 12 33.10 -33.89 38.36
C THR A 12 32.58 -32.58 38.97
N SER A 13 33.27 -31.44 38.73
CA SER A 13 32.70 -30.11 38.95
C SER A 13 32.69 -29.31 37.65
N SER A 14 31.46 -28.94 37.25
CA SER A 14 31.06 -28.03 36.19
C SER A 14 31.94 -26.78 36.05
N ARG A 15 32.47 -26.56 34.85
CA ARG A 15 33.04 -25.28 34.45
C ARG A 15 31.90 -24.42 33.90
N GLY A 16 31.40 -23.49 34.72
CA GLY A 16 30.44 -22.48 34.28
C GLY A 16 31.10 -21.55 33.28
N GLU A 17 30.46 -21.37 32.13
CA GLU A 17 30.75 -20.28 31.20
C GLU A 17 30.15 -18.99 31.78
N GLU A 18 31.01 -18.10 32.27
CA GLU A 18 30.66 -16.72 32.52
C GLU A 18 30.33 -16.05 31.18
N ARG A 19 29.04 -15.77 30.97
CA ARG A 19 28.58 -14.81 29.97
C ARG A 19 29.11 -13.43 30.35
N GLY A 20 30.18 -13.00 29.71
CA GLY A 20 30.63 -11.63 29.74
C GLY A 20 29.50 -10.73 29.23
N ALA A 21 28.98 -9.90 30.13
CA ALA A 21 28.08 -8.80 29.78
C ALA A 21 28.80 -7.88 28.79
N SER A 22 28.21 -7.68 27.61
CA SER A 22 28.68 -6.68 26.66
C SER A 22 28.41 -5.29 27.25
N ASP A 23 29.48 -4.59 27.61
CA ASP A 23 29.48 -3.14 27.83
C ASP A 23 29.00 -2.46 26.54
N GLU A 24 27.70 -2.13 26.48
CA GLU A 24 27.20 -1.18 25.49
C GLU A 24 27.76 0.20 25.82
N LYS A 25 28.87 0.55 25.17
CA LYS A 25 29.40 1.90 25.20
C LYS A 25 28.39 2.82 24.53
N PHE A 26 27.78 3.71 25.31
CA PHE A 26 27.17 4.94 24.81
C PHE A 26 28.24 5.79 24.13
N GLY A 27 28.49 5.53 22.85
CA GLY A 27 29.45 6.25 22.03
C GLY A 27 28.74 7.26 21.14
N ILE A 28 28.82 8.54 21.48
CA ILE A 28 28.53 9.62 20.53
C ILE A 28 29.74 9.69 19.58
N SER A 29 29.61 9.17 18.36
CA SER A 29 30.63 9.34 17.33
C SER A 29 30.52 10.72 16.70
N ALA A 30 31.62 11.47 16.67
CA ALA A 30 31.68 12.71 15.89
C ALA A 30 31.51 12.40 14.39
N PRO A 31 30.78 13.24 13.62
CA PRO A 31 30.63 13.03 12.19
C PRO A 31 32.00 13.16 11.50
N SER A 32 32.35 12.17 10.68
CA SER A 32 33.58 12.18 9.88
C SER A 32 33.25 12.27 8.40
N ILE A 33 33.95 13.14 7.68
CA ILE A 33 33.86 13.22 6.22
C ILE A 33 34.80 12.17 5.63
N THR A 34 34.25 11.16 4.98
CA THR A 34 35.01 10.13 4.28
C THR A 34 34.42 9.91 2.91
N LEU A 35 35.27 9.73 1.90
CA LEU A 35 34.81 9.27 0.60
C LEU A 35 34.19 7.86 0.74
N PRO A 36 33.11 7.56 0.00
CA PRO A 36 32.59 6.20 -0.04
C PRO A 36 33.70 5.27 -0.54
N LYS A 37 33.95 4.21 0.23
CA LYS A 37 34.89 3.17 -0.19
C LYS A 37 34.29 2.48 -1.41
N GLY A 38 35.06 2.39 -2.50
CA GLY A 38 34.61 1.69 -3.70
C GLY A 38 34.16 0.26 -3.37
N GLY A 39 32.99 -0.12 -3.87
CA GLY A 39 32.46 -1.48 -3.75
C GLY A 39 32.77 -2.29 -5.01
N GLY A 40 33.02 -3.60 -4.84
CA GLY A 40 33.15 -4.59 -5.92
C GLY A 40 32.02 -5.62 -5.95
N ALA A 41 31.11 -5.59 -4.98
CA ALA A 41 29.95 -6.47 -4.93
C ALA A 41 28.81 -5.88 -5.77
N ILE A 42 28.23 -6.70 -6.64
CA ILE A 42 27.00 -6.38 -7.37
C ILE A 42 25.85 -6.98 -6.56
N SER A 43 24.91 -6.13 -6.13
CA SER A 43 23.68 -6.54 -5.44
C SER A 43 22.45 -6.19 -6.28
N GLY A 44 21.36 -6.95 -6.11
CA GLY A 44 20.05 -6.65 -6.70
C GLY A 44 19.38 -5.41 -6.10
N MET A 45 18.06 -5.30 -6.27
CA MET A 45 17.26 -4.16 -5.78
C MET A 45 16.84 -4.31 -4.30
N GLY A 46 17.22 -5.41 -3.66
CA GLY A 46 16.81 -5.73 -2.29
C GLY A 46 15.46 -6.44 -2.23
N GLU A 47 15.08 -7.07 -3.34
CA GLU A 47 13.87 -7.86 -3.49
C GLU A 47 13.83 -9.04 -2.52
N LYS A 48 12.63 -9.34 -2.03
CA LYS A 48 12.40 -10.43 -1.08
C LYS A 48 11.17 -11.22 -1.49
N PHE A 49 11.30 -12.53 -1.46
CA PHE A 49 10.20 -13.47 -1.59
C PHE A 49 9.95 -14.16 -0.24
N ALA A 50 8.70 -14.31 0.13
CA ALA A 50 8.29 -15.01 1.34
C ALA A 50 6.96 -15.72 1.13
N ALA A 51 6.79 -16.87 1.78
CA ALA A 51 5.48 -17.49 1.96
C ALA A 51 4.90 -17.01 3.29
N ASN A 52 3.64 -16.58 3.30
CA ASN A 52 2.96 -16.25 4.53
C ASN A 52 2.57 -17.56 5.27
N PRO A 53 3.13 -17.82 6.47
CA PRO A 53 2.93 -19.09 7.15
C PRO A 53 1.49 -19.30 7.65
N VAL A 54 0.68 -18.25 7.73
CA VAL A 54 -0.71 -18.32 8.21
C VAL A 54 -1.70 -18.45 7.06
N THR A 55 -1.53 -17.67 5.99
CA THR A 55 -2.47 -17.65 4.86
C THR A 55 -2.09 -18.62 3.74
N GLY A 56 -0.83 -19.09 3.72
CA GLY A 56 -0.29 -19.88 2.61
C GLY A 56 -0.06 -19.08 1.32
N THR A 57 -0.26 -17.75 1.34
CA THR A 57 -0.07 -16.92 0.15
C THR A 57 1.41 -16.69 -0.14
N GLY A 58 1.75 -16.64 -1.43
CA GLY A 58 3.05 -16.18 -1.89
C GLY A 58 3.11 -14.66 -1.86
N SER A 59 4.16 -14.10 -1.28
CA SER A 59 4.37 -12.67 -1.18
C SER A 59 5.73 -12.27 -1.74
N MET A 60 5.78 -11.12 -2.40
CA MET A 60 7.02 -10.54 -2.90
C MET A 60 7.06 -9.05 -2.60
N THR A 61 8.26 -8.51 -2.39
CA THR A 61 8.45 -7.07 -2.19
C THR A 61 9.62 -6.58 -3.02
N VAL A 62 9.40 -5.50 -3.77
CA VAL A 62 10.43 -4.77 -4.52
C VAL A 62 10.49 -3.35 -3.96
N PRO A 63 11.59 -2.96 -3.29
CA PRO A 63 11.75 -1.60 -2.78
C PRO A 63 11.78 -0.57 -3.91
N VAL A 64 11.09 0.54 -3.72
CA VAL A 64 11.18 1.71 -4.61
C VAL A 64 12.15 2.70 -3.95
N SER A 65 13.39 2.69 -4.42
CA SER A 65 14.50 3.44 -3.82
C SER A 65 14.29 4.96 -3.93
N THR A 66 13.87 5.61 -2.85
CA THR A 66 13.80 7.08 -2.72
C THR A 66 15.15 7.66 -2.27
N SER A 67 15.32 8.99 -2.38
CA SER A 67 16.55 9.62 -1.87
C SER A 67 16.45 9.79 -0.35
N PRO A 68 17.51 9.47 0.42
CA PRO A 68 17.42 9.57 1.87
C PRO A 68 17.12 10.99 2.35
N GLY A 69 16.22 11.09 3.32
CA GLY A 69 15.85 12.33 3.98
C GLY A 69 16.81 12.64 5.13
N ARG A 70 16.72 13.85 5.68
CA ARG A 70 17.44 14.18 6.92
C ARG A 70 16.94 13.30 8.05
N SER A 71 17.87 12.77 8.85
CA SER A 71 17.56 11.87 9.97
C SER A 71 16.75 10.62 9.58
N GLY A 72 16.83 10.18 8.31
CA GLY A 72 16.07 9.02 7.81
C GLY A 72 14.57 9.28 7.68
N PHE A 73 14.13 10.54 7.68
CA PHE A 73 12.73 10.90 7.46
C PHE A 73 12.46 11.07 5.95
N ASP A 74 12.35 9.94 5.26
CA ASP A 74 12.02 9.84 3.83
C ASP A 74 10.86 8.86 3.59
N PRO A 75 10.13 9.02 2.47
CA PRO A 75 9.03 8.13 2.13
C PRO A 75 9.54 6.70 1.91
N GLN A 76 9.03 5.78 2.72
CA GLN A 76 9.25 4.33 2.56
C GLN A 76 8.24 3.79 1.55
N LEU A 77 8.70 3.49 0.33
CA LEU A 77 7.87 2.95 -0.73
C LEU A 77 8.33 1.55 -1.10
N SER A 78 7.39 0.62 -1.14
CA SER A 78 7.63 -0.75 -1.61
C SER A 78 6.46 -1.23 -2.44
N LEU A 79 6.79 -1.79 -3.60
CA LEU A 79 5.85 -2.52 -4.42
C LEU A 79 5.71 -3.93 -3.84
N SER A 80 4.51 -4.32 -3.48
CA SER A 80 4.22 -5.58 -2.80
C SER A 80 3.29 -6.45 -3.65
N TYR A 81 3.60 -7.73 -3.74
CA TYR A 81 2.76 -8.76 -4.34
C TYR A 81 2.19 -9.65 -3.24
N ASP A 82 0.91 -10.02 -3.38
CA ASP A 82 0.31 -11.13 -2.63
C ASP A 82 -0.53 -11.96 -3.61
N SER A 83 -0.35 -13.29 -3.61
CA SER A 83 -1.06 -14.18 -4.53
C SER A 83 -2.58 -14.22 -4.31
N GLY A 84 -3.07 -13.77 -3.16
CA GLY A 84 -4.48 -13.58 -2.85
C GLY A 84 -5.00 -12.16 -3.11
N ALA A 85 -4.13 -11.21 -3.50
CA ALA A 85 -4.55 -9.86 -3.86
C ALA A 85 -5.13 -9.80 -5.28
N GLY A 86 -6.11 -8.91 -5.44
CA GLY A 86 -6.78 -8.68 -6.72
C GLY A 86 -6.03 -7.74 -7.65
N ASN A 87 -6.76 -7.16 -8.60
CA ASN A 87 -6.22 -6.19 -9.55
C ASN A 87 -6.10 -4.79 -8.93
N GLY A 88 -5.13 -4.00 -9.40
CA GLY A 88 -4.84 -2.67 -8.87
C GLY A 88 -4.05 -1.77 -9.84
N PRO A 89 -3.65 -0.57 -9.40
CA PRO A 89 -2.89 0.38 -10.22
C PRO A 89 -1.48 -0.09 -10.63
N PHE A 90 -1.02 -1.25 -10.14
CA PHE A 90 0.28 -1.83 -10.47
C PHE A 90 0.14 -3.23 -11.10
N GLY A 91 -1.05 -3.55 -11.63
CA GLY A 91 -1.35 -4.86 -12.21
C GLY A 91 -1.89 -5.87 -11.21
N PHE A 92 -2.12 -7.09 -11.69
CA PHE A 92 -2.73 -8.16 -10.90
C PHE A 92 -1.82 -8.63 -9.75
N GLY A 93 -2.36 -8.64 -8.52
CA GLY A 93 -1.67 -9.06 -7.30
C GLY A 93 -0.70 -8.02 -6.72
N TRP A 94 -0.37 -6.96 -7.47
CA TRP A 94 0.60 -5.95 -7.08
C TRP A 94 -0.05 -4.66 -6.58
N TYR A 95 0.50 -4.10 -5.51
CA TYR A 95 0.08 -2.83 -4.94
C TYR A 95 1.24 -2.08 -4.29
N LEU A 96 1.12 -0.76 -4.21
CA LEU A 96 2.06 0.08 -3.46
C LEU A 96 1.60 0.17 -2.00
N SER A 97 2.48 -0.20 -1.07
CA SER A 97 2.14 -0.21 0.36
C SER A 97 2.13 1.22 0.93
N LEU A 98 0.95 1.83 1.02
CA LEU A 98 0.76 3.16 1.61
C LEU A 98 -0.21 3.11 2.82
N PRO A 99 0.10 3.83 3.91
CA PRO A 99 -0.81 3.95 5.03
C PRO A 99 -2.15 4.60 4.63
N SER A 100 -3.25 4.00 5.06
CA SER A 100 -4.60 4.53 4.90
C SER A 100 -5.50 4.07 6.05
N ILE A 101 -6.61 4.77 6.25
CA ILE A 101 -7.70 4.31 7.11
C ILE A 101 -8.92 4.06 6.24
N THR A 102 -9.46 2.84 6.27
CA THR A 102 -10.53 2.41 5.37
C THR A 102 -11.66 1.74 6.16
N ARG A 103 -12.91 1.90 5.72
CA ARG A 103 -14.04 1.16 6.30
C ARG A 103 -13.93 -0.33 5.99
N LYS A 104 -14.11 -1.18 7.00
CA LYS A 104 -14.09 -2.64 6.88
C LYS A 104 -15.28 -3.14 6.07
N THR A 105 -15.05 -4.15 5.22
CA THR A 105 -16.09 -4.70 4.34
C THR A 105 -16.27 -6.21 4.42
N ASP A 106 -15.48 -6.91 5.25
CA ASP A 106 -15.51 -8.38 5.32
C ASP A 106 -16.77 -8.95 5.96
N LYS A 107 -17.51 -8.13 6.74
CA LYS A 107 -18.76 -8.52 7.42
C LYS A 107 -19.99 -7.79 6.90
N GLY A 108 -19.89 -7.18 5.72
CA GLY A 108 -20.97 -6.42 5.10
C GLY A 108 -20.48 -5.09 4.53
N LEU A 109 -21.35 -4.43 3.76
CA LEU A 109 -21.05 -3.14 3.16
C LEU A 109 -21.20 -2.00 4.19
N PRO A 110 -20.42 -0.91 4.05
CA PRO A 110 -20.54 0.26 4.93
C PRO A 110 -21.93 0.88 4.82
N LYS A 111 -22.47 1.32 5.96
CA LYS A 111 -23.77 2.01 6.04
C LYS A 111 -23.62 3.52 6.18
N TYR A 112 -22.42 4.03 6.48
CA TYR A 112 -22.11 5.46 6.65
C TYR A 112 -22.91 6.17 7.74
N GLN A 113 -23.47 5.42 8.70
CA GLN A 113 -24.21 5.95 9.84
C GLN A 113 -23.27 6.14 11.03
N ASP A 114 -22.32 7.08 10.90
CA ASP A 114 -21.25 7.29 11.87
C ASP A 114 -21.75 7.66 13.28
N ALA A 115 -22.89 8.35 13.37
CA ALA A 115 -23.54 8.67 14.65
C ALA A 115 -23.91 7.41 15.46
N ASN A 116 -24.21 6.30 14.77
CA ASN A 116 -24.63 5.03 15.34
C ASN A 116 -23.50 3.97 15.38
N GLU A 117 -22.26 4.34 15.00
CA GLU A 117 -21.13 3.40 14.89
C GLU A 117 -21.43 2.19 13.99
N SER A 118 -22.12 2.41 12.87
CA SER A 118 -22.52 1.29 11.99
C SER A 118 -21.34 0.57 11.36
N ASP A 119 -20.18 1.23 11.24
CA ASP A 119 -19.04 0.78 10.45
C ASP A 119 -17.77 0.72 11.32
N VAL A 120 -16.93 -0.28 11.03
CA VAL A 120 -15.61 -0.46 11.66
C VAL A 120 -14.54 0.10 10.72
N PHE A 121 -13.51 0.74 11.27
CA PHE A 121 -12.37 1.27 10.51
C PHE A 121 -11.17 0.35 10.65
N ILE A 122 -10.31 0.29 9.64
CA ILE A 122 -9.06 -0.46 9.64
C ILE A 122 -7.92 0.51 9.33
N LEU A 123 -6.84 0.47 10.12
CA LEU A 123 -5.59 1.19 9.82
C LEU A 123 -4.62 0.27 9.07
N SER A 124 -4.23 0.70 7.86
CA SER A 124 -3.23 0.04 7.01
C SER A 124 -3.47 -1.47 6.80
N GLY A 125 -4.74 -1.87 6.67
CA GLY A 125 -5.14 -3.24 6.36
C GLY A 125 -4.99 -4.27 7.49
N ALA A 126 -4.40 -3.92 8.64
CA ALA A 126 -4.01 -4.91 9.65
C ALA A 126 -4.97 -5.00 10.84
N GLU A 127 -5.49 -3.87 11.36
CA GLU A 127 -6.18 -3.86 12.65
C GLU A 127 -7.51 -3.11 12.65
N ASP A 128 -8.54 -3.78 13.20
CA ASP A 128 -9.85 -3.17 13.47
C ASP A 128 -9.68 -2.08 14.54
N LEU A 129 -10.02 -0.84 14.20
CA LEU A 129 -10.06 0.28 15.13
C LEU A 129 -11.37 0.26 15.93
N VAL A 130 -11.24 0.39 17.24
CA VAL A 130 -12.36 0.52 18.18
C VAL A 130 -12.25 1.85 18.94
N PRO A 131 -13.38 2.51 19.28
CA PRO A 131 -13.32 3.72 20.09
C PRO A 131 -12.68 3.47 21.46
N VAL A 132 -11.96 4.46 21.96
CA VAL A 132 -11.47 4.43 23.34
C VAL A 132 -12.65 4.68 24.29
N LEU A 133 -12.85 3.74 25.20
CA LEU A 133 -13.85 3.83 26.26
C LEU A 133 -13.17 4.16 27.59
N VAL A 134 -13.81 5.04 28.37
CA VAL A 134 -13.43 5.41 29.73
C VAL A 134 -14.59 5.10 30.68
N GLN A 135 -14.27 4.77 31.92
CA GLN A 135 -15.28 4.52 32.93
C GLN A 135 -15.65 5.85 33.62
N ASP A 136 -16.93 6.21 33.59
CA ASP A 136 -17.50 7.37 34.25
C ASP A 136 -18.73 6.91 35.06
N GLY A 137 -18.70 7.10 36.38
CA GLY A 137 -19.79 6.67 37.27
C GLY A 137 -20.14 5.17 37.19
N GLY A 138 -19.15 4.30 36.94
CA GLY A 138 -19.35 2.86 36.82
C GLY A 138 -19.84 2.38 35.45
N LYS A 139 -20.11 3.29 34.50
CA LYS A 139 -20.49 2.96 33.12
C LYS A 139 -19.33 3.21 32.17
N TRP A 140 -19.16 2.32 31.21
CA TRP A 140 -18.24 2.55 30.09
C TRP A 140 -18.90 3.46 29.07
N GLY A 141 -18.25 4.58 28.76
CA GLY A 141 -18.64 5.51 27.71
C GLY A 141 -17.44 5.94 26.90
N ARG A 142 -17.66 6.60 25.77
CA ARG A 142 -16.54 7.13 24.98
C ARG A 142 -15.77 8.18 25.77
N GLU A 143 -14.47 8.24 25.53
CA GLU A 143 -13.65 9.35 26.01
C GLU A 143 -14.22 10.68 25.50
N LYS A 144 -14.61 11.56 26.43
CA LYS A 144 -15.08 12.92 26.10
C LYS A 144 -13.89 13.83 25.91
N ILE A 145 -13.58 14.18 24.67
CA ILE A 145 -12.50 15.11 24.33
C ILE A 145 -13.14 16.46 23.98
N PRO A 146 -12.69 17.59 24.58
CA PRO A 146 -13.19 18.91 24.20
C PRO A 146 -12.96 19.18 22.71
N PRO A 147 -13.91 19.82 22.01
CA PRO A 147 -13.72 20.23 20.62
C PRO A 147 -12.44 21.04 20.45
N GLN A 148 -11.75 20.82 19.33
CA GLN A 148 -10.48 21.46 19.02
C GLN A 148 -10.67 22.48 17.91
N THR A 149 -10.16 23.69 18.11
CA THR A 149 -10.19 24.75 17.09
C THR A 149 -8.90 24.75 16.29
N VAL A 150 -9.01 24.66 14.97
CA VAL A 150 -7.88 24.73 14.03
C VAL A 150 -8.21 25.77 12.97
N GLY A 151 -7.52 26.91 13.02
CA GLY A 151 -7.92 28.09 12.25
C GLY A 151 -9.35 28.52 12.62
N ASP A 152 -10.19 28.71 11.61
CA ASP A 152 -11.60 29.13 11.79
C ASP A 152 -12.59 27.95 11.95
N LYS A 153 -12.08 26.72 12.05
CA LYS A 153 -12.89 25.50 12.11
C LYS A 153 -12.84 24.85 13.48
N ILE A 154 -13.97 24.28 13.90
CA ILE A 154 -14.10 23.52 15.15
C ILE A 154 -14.30 22.05 14.80
N TYR A 155 -13.51 21.18 15.42
CA TYR A 155 -13.55 19.74 15.20
C TYR A 155 -13.96 19.01 16.48
N SER A 156 -14.91 18.10 16.34
CA SER A 156 -15.13 17.04 17.32
C SER A 156 -14.04 15.98 17.14
N VAL A 157 -13.40 15.60 18.25
CA VAL A 157 -12.28 14.64 18.24
C VAL A 157 -12.70 13.37 18.96
N GLN A 158 -12.56 12.24 18.28
CA GLN A 158 -12.81 10.92 18.85
C GLN A 158 -11.53 10.09 18.78
N ARG A 159 -11.09 9.56 19.92
CA ARG A 159 -9.94 8.65 19.98
C ARG A 159 -10.35 7.22 19.69
N TYR A 160 -9.51 6.53 18.92
CA TYR A 160 -9.58 5.12 18.58
C TYR A 160 -8.29 4.42 19.00
N ARG A 161 -8.36 3.09 19.10
CA ARG A 161 -7.20 2.20 19.27
C ARG A 161 -7.41 0.93 18.45
N PRO A 162 -6.33 0.25 18.03
CA PRO A 162 -6.41 -1.11 17.50
C PRO A 162 -7.12 -2.04 18.49
N ARG A 163 -7.91 -3.00 17.99
CA ARG A 163 -8.50 -4.06 18.81
C ARG A 163 -7.41 -4.91 19.45
N ILE A 164 -6.34 -5.20 18.71
CA ILE A 164 -5.12 -5.83 19.19
C ILE A 164 -4.02 -4.76 19.16
N GLU A 165 -3.58 -4.34 20.34
CA GLU A 165 -2.60 -3.26 20.44
C GLU A 165 -1.20 -3.75 20.04
N GLY A 166 -0.45 -2.88 19.33
CA GLY A 166 0.91 -3.18 18.89
C GLY A 166 1.68 -1.95 18.41
N LEU A 167 0.97 -0.93 17.92
CA LEU A 167 1.57 0.32 17.45
C LEU A 167 1.83 1.30 18.61
N PHE A 168 1.02 1.22 19.68
CA PHE A 168 0.97 2.20 20.77
C PHE A 168 0.84 3.64 20.24
N ALA A 169 0.16 3.79 19.11
CA ALA A 169 -0.06 5.06 18.45
C ALA A 169 -1.35 5.70 18.97
N ARG A 170 -1.34 7.02 19.14
CA ARG A 170 -2.55 7.78 19.42
C ARG A 170 -3.29 8.03 18.11
N ILE A 171 -4.43 7.38 17.92
CA ILE A 171 -5.23 7.47 16.69
C ILE A 171 -6.51 8.24 16.97
N GLU A 172 -6.80 9.23 16.13
CA GLU A 172 -7.93 10.14 16.32
C GLU A 172 -8.65 10.40 15.00
N ARG A 173 -9.97 10.42 15.09
CA ARG A 173 -10.86 10.92 14.05
C ARG A 173 -11.27 12.34 14.40
N TRP A 174 -11.11 13.24 13.45
CA TRP A 174 -11.43 14.65 13.55
C TRP A 174 -12.57 14.94 12.57
N THR A 175 -13.73 15.34 13.08
CA THR A 175 -14.92 15.65 12.27
C THR A 175 -15.31 17.10 12.53
N ASN A 176 -15.32 17.90 11.46
CA ASN A 176 -15.74 19.30 11.54
C ASN A 176 -17.21 19.38 11.98
N THR A 177 -17.50 20.27 12.94
CA THR A 177 -18.83 20.37 13.56
C THR A 177 -19.88 21.03 12.66
N VAL A 178 -19.44 21.71 11.60
CA VAL A 178 -20.31 22.42 10.64
C VAL A 178 -20.37 21.69 9.29
N ASP A 179 -19.27 21.06 8.88
CA ASP A 179 -19.16 20.34 7.60
C ASP A 179 -18.70 18.88 7.82
N PRO A 180 -19.62 17.91 7.96
CA PRO A 180 -19.26 16.51 8.19
C PRO A 180 -18.40 15.88 7.09
N ALA A 181 -18.44 16.40 5.85
CA ALA A 181 -17.59 15.94 4.76
C ALA A 181 -16.12 16.32 5.01
N ASP A 182 -15.85 17.35 5.82
CA ASP A 182 -14.54 17.68 6.36
C ASP A 182 -14.21 16.83 7.59
N THR A 183 -14.02 15.53 7.33
CA THR A 183 -13.54 14.56 8.30
C THR A 183 -12.18 14.03 7.88
N PHE A 184 -11.23 13.98 8.81
CA PHE A 184 -9.90 13.41 8.60
C PHE A 184 -9.45 12.60 9.81
N TRP A 185 -8.36 11.86 9.65
CA TRP A 185 -7.74 11.12 10.74
C TRP A 185 -6.32 11.59 11.00
N ARG A 186 -5.90 11.45 12.25
CA ARG A 186 -4.53 11.71 12.71
C ARG A 186 -4.03 10.53 13.53
N SER A 187 -2.80 10.10 13.26
CA SER A 187 -2.06 9.19 14.13
C SER A 187 -0.79 9.88 14.64
N VAL A 188 -0.41 9.59 15.88
CA VAL A 188 0.88 9.99 16.47
C VAL A 188 1.56 8.73 16.99
N SER A 189 2.72 8.40 16.42
CA SER A 189 3.49 7.21 16.83
C SER A 189 4.24 7.44 18.14
N LYS A 190 4.77 6.36 18.73
CA LYS A 190 5.67 6.42 19.90
C LYS A 190 6.97 7.19 19.63
N ASP A 191 7.37 7.30 18.37
CA ASP A 191 8.56 8.04 17.92
C ASP A 191 8.24 9.51 17.62
N ASN A 192 7.06 9.98 18.05
CA ASN A 192 6.55 11.34 17.88
C ASN A 192 6.41 11.77 16.40
N ILE A 193 6.16 10.80 15.51
CA ILE A 193 5.80 11.06 14.12
C ILE A 193 4.29 11.26 14.05
N THR A 194 3.85 12.40 13.50
CA THR A 194 2.44 12.69 13.27
C THR A 194 2.10 12.48 11.81
N THR A 195 1.10 11.64 11.53
CA THR A 195 0.61 11.36 10.18
C THR A 195 -0.87 11.70 10.07
N PHE A 196 -1.26 12.33 8.95
CA PHE A 196 -2.64 12.69 8.66
C PHE A 196 -3.16 11.93 7.44
N TYR A 197 -4.44 11.59 7.49
CA TYR A 197 -5.14 10.85 6.45
C TYR A 197 -6.40 11.59 6.02
N GLY A 198 -6.57 11.79 4.71
CA GLY A 198 -7.75 12.42 4.12
C GLY A 198 -8.03 13.80 4.69
N LYS A 199 -7.02 14.67 4.79
CA LYS A 199 -7.21 16.07 5.21
C LYS A 199 -7.79 16.95 4.09
N THR A 200 -7.59 16.52 2.84
CA THR A 200 -8.08 17.17 1.62
C THR A 200 -9.00 16.23 0.85
N ALA A 201 -9.84 16.78 -0.06
CA ALA A 201 -10.72 15.96 -0.91
C ALA A 201 -9.94 15.02 -1.85
N GLU A 202 -8.75 15.43 -2.32
CA GLU A 202 -7.87 14.57 -3.12
C GLU A 202 -7.34 13.36 -2.33
N SER A 203 -7.23 13.45 -1.00
CA SER A 203 -6.76 12.33 -0.16
C SER A 203 -7.89 11.48 0.42
N ARG A 204 -9.09 11.53 -0.19
CA ARG A 204 -10.27 10.76 0.22
C ARG A 204 -10.84 10.01 -0.99
N ILE A 205 -11.24 8.76 -0.76
CA ILE A 205 -12.15 8.02 -1.66
C ILE A 205 -13.53 8.14 -1.02
N ALA A 206 -14.43 8.90 -1.64
CA ALA A 206 -15.76 9.19 -1.15
C ALA A 206 -16.80 9.02 -2.26
N ASP A 207 -18.06 8.87 -1.89
CA ASP A 207 -19.17 8.80 -2.85
C ASP A 207 -19.24 10.12 -3.64
N PRO A 208 -19.13 10.10 -4.98
CA PRO A 208 -19.23 11.30 -5.80
C PRO A 208 -20.59 12.00 -5.73
N THR A 209 -21.64 11.30 -5.28
CA THR A 209 -22.99 11.85 -5.13
C THR A 209 -23.25 12.40 -3.73
N ASP A 210 -22.52 11.91 -2.73
CA ASP A 210 -22.58 12.38 -1.34
C ASP A 210 -21.20 12.29 -0.68
N THR A 211 -20.45 13.39 -0.73
CA THR A 211 -19.07 13.45 -0.23
C THR A 211 -18.93 13.25 1.29
N THR A 212 -20.03 13.17 2.04
CA THR A 212 -20.01 12.77 3.46
C THR A 212 -19.74 11.28 3.63
N ASN A 213 -20.06 10.46 2.61
CA ASN A 213 -19.83 9.02 2.59
C ASN A 213 -18.38 8.70 2.18
N ILE A 214 -17.44 8.97 3.08
CA ILE A 214 -16.02 8.71 2.87
C ILE A 214 -15.72 7.24 3.17
N PHE A 215 -15.25 6.50 2.16
CA PHE A 215 -14.88 5.09 2.28
C PHE A 215 -13.45 4.90 2.79
N SER A 216 -12.50 5.69 2.27
CA SER A 216 -11.08 5.61 2.63
C SER A 216 -10.44 6.99 2.77
N TRP A 217 -9.62 7.15 3.81
CA TRP A 217 -8.77 8.30 4.07
C TRP A 217 -7.31 7.90 3.78
N LEU A 218 -6.76 8.44 2.69
CA LEU A 218 -5.40 8.15 2.23
C LEU A 218 -4.41 9.05 2.98
N ILE A 219 -3.19 8.57 3.22
CA ILE A 219 -2.12 9.41 3.78
C ILE A 219 -1.95 10.69 2.95
N CYS A 220 -1.82 11.84 3.60
CA CYS A 220 -1.68 13.13 2.91
C CYS A 220 -0.49 13.95 3.40
N GLN A 221 -0.11 13.79 4.67
CA GLN A 221 1.10 14.41 5.21
C GLN A 221 1.64 13.64 6.42
N SER A 222 2.95 13.72 6.63
CA SER A 222 3.63 13.19 7.81
C SER A 222 4.77 14.12 8.23
N TYR A 223 4.97 14.32 9.52
CA TYR A 223 6.13 15.07 10.04
C TYR A 223 6.70 14.45 11.31
N ASP A 224 8.01 14.64 11.51
CA ASP A 224 8.71 14.29 12.75
C ASP A 224 8.73 15.47 13.74
N ASP A 225 9.34 15.26 14.90
CA ASP A 225 9.51 16.25 15.96
C ASP A 225 10.61 17.31 15.67
N ARG A 226 11.47 17.06 14.67
CA ARG A 226 12.61 17.90 14.26
C ARG A 226 12.27 18.87 13.13
N GLY A 227 11.04 18.82 12.63
CA GLY A 227 10.54 19.72 11.60
C GLY A 227 10.77 19.23 10.17
N ASN A 228 11.09 17.94 9.97
CA ASN A 228 11.07 17.31 8.65
C ASN A 228 9.63 16.93 8.30
N GLY A 229 9.22 17.18 7.06
CA GLY A 229 7.88 16.91 6.56
C GLY A 229 7.88 16.12 5.24
N ILE A 230 6.78 15.40 5.02
CA ILE A 230 6.47 14.69 3.78
C ILE A 230 5.01 15.02 3.43
N VAL A 231 4.74 15.37 2.17
CA VAL A 231 3.38 15.60 1.63
C VAL A 231 3.11 14.60 0.52
N TYR A 232 1.92 14.01 0.52
CA TYR A 232 1.44 13.02 -0.45
C TYR A 232 0.24 13.58 -1.21
N LYS A 233 0.42 13.87 -2.50
CA LYS A 233 -0.61 14.39 -3.39
C LYS A 233 -1.18 13.28 -4.26
N HIS A 234 -2.50 13.30 -4.40
CA HIS A 234 -3.24 12.27 -5.12
C HIS A 234 -3.96 12.88 -6.33
N ALA A 235 -3.96 12.17 -7.45
CA ALA A 235 -4.76 12.50 -8.61
C ALA A 235 -6.15 11.86 -8.49
N GLU A 236 -7.19 12.60 -8.83
CA GLU A 236 -8.57 12.13 -8.97
C GLU A 236 -8.76 11.41 -10.30
N GLU A 237 -9.46 10.28 -10.29
CA GLU A 237 -9.85 9.59 -11.52
C GLU A 237 -10.74 10.46 -12.40
N ASN A 238 -10.60 10.31 -13.71
CA ASN A 238 -11.36 11.10 -14.67
C ASN A 238 -11.73 10.28 -15.92
N SER A 239 -12.38 10.94 -16.89
CA SER A 239 -12.85 10.30 -18.12
C SER A 239 -11.84 10.38 -19.28
N ASP A 240 -10.60 10.84 -19.04
CA ASP A 240 -9.64 11.07 -20.11
C ASP A 240 -9.12 9.75 -20.68
N GLY A 241 -9.06 9.68 -22.01
CA GLY A 241 -8.66 8.47 -22.74
C GLY A 241 -9.75 7.39 -22.81
N MET A 242 -10.99 7.67 -22.38
CA MET A 242 -12.10 6.71 -22.45
C MET A 242 -12.86 6.80 -23.76
N ASP A 243 -13.17 5.64 -24.35
CA ASP A 243 -14.22 5.51 -25.36
C ASP A 243 -15.57 5.32 -24.68
N LEU A 244 -16.35 6.41 -24.62
CA LEU A 244 -17.66 6.43 -23.96
C LEU A 244 -18.75 5.69 -24.76
N SER A 245 -18.47 5.23 -25.98
CA SER A 245 -19.42 4.44 -26.77
C SER A 245 -19.48 2.97 -26.33
N GLN A 246 -18.45 2.48 -25.63
CA GLN A 246 -18.36 1.11 -25.17
C GLN A 246 -19.53 0.78 -24.22
N ALA A 247 -20.10 -0.43 -24.34
CA ALA A 247 -21.25 -0.84 -23.53
C ALA A 247 -20.95 -0.76 -22.01
N ASN A 248 -19.72 -1.08 -21.62
CA ASN A 248 -19.22 -0.96 -20.25
C ASN A 248 -18.87 0.48 -19.83
N GLU A 249 -19.03 1.50 -20.67
CA GLU A 249 -18.74 2.90 -20.30
C GLU A 249 -19.92 3.85 -20.52
N LYS A 250 -20.80 3.53 -21.48
CA LYS A 250 -21.90 4.36 -21.97
C LYS A 250 -22.85 4.87 -20.88
N ASN A 251 -23.09 4.06 -19.84
CA ASN A 251 -24.06 4.39 -18.79
C ASN A 251 -23.43 5.02 -17.54
N ARG A 252 -22.11 5.26 -17.53
CA ARG A 252 -21.41 5.90 -16.41
C ARG A 252 -21.36 7.42 -16.62
N THR A 253 -21.54 8.18 -15.54
CA THR A 253 -21.35 9.64 -15.56
C THR A 253 -19.89 9.98 -15.28
N PRO A 254 -19.41 11.18 -15.70
CA PRO A 254 -18.07 11.65 -15.31
C PRO A 254 -17.86 11.68 -13.79
N SER A 255 -18.88 12.11 -13.02
CA SER A 255 -18.82 12.10 -11.55
C SER A 255 -18.74 10.68 -10.98
N GLY A 256 -19.52 9.72 -11.51
CA GLY A 256 -19.48 8.34 -11.05
C GLY A 256 -18.12 7.65 -11.28
N ARG A 257 -17.33 8.13 -12.25
CA ARG A 257 -15.96 7.65 -12.48
C ARG A 257 -14.93 8.27 -11.55
N SER A 258 -15.23 9.40 -10.91
CA SER A 258 -14.20 10.20 -10.24
C SER A 258 -13.87 9.74 -8.83
N ALA A 259 -14.55 8.74 -8.27
CA ALA A 259 -14.38 8.33 -6.87
C ALA A 259 -12.94 7.88 -6.52
N ASN A 260 -12.24 7.27 -7.47
CA ASN A 260 -10.92 6.67 -7.21
C ASN A 260 -9.82 7.72 -7.11
N ARG A 261 -8.72 7.35 -6.44
CA ARG A 261 -7.55 8.22 -6.19
C ARG A 261 -6.27 7.45 -6.46
N TYR A 262 -5.30 8.15 -7.04
CA TYR A 262 -3.98 7.60 -7.36
C TYR A 262 -2.91 8.44 -6.71
N LEU A 263 -1.97 7.86 -5.97
CA LEU A 263 -0.81 8.62 -5.51
C LEU A 263 -0.09 9.18 -6.75
N LYS A 264 0.12 10.50 -6.78
CA LYS A 264 0.71 11.19 -7.92
C LYS A 264 2.06 11.80 -7.61
N ARG A 265 2.19 12.46 -6.44
CA ARG A 265 3.45 13.08 -6.03
C ARG A 265 3.72 12.90 -4.53
N ILE A 266 4.99 12.78 -4.18
CA ILE A 266 5.47 12.86 -2.80
C ILE A 266 6.55 13.93 -2.72
N GLN A 267 6.38 14.92 -1.85
CA GLN A 267 7.31 16.02 -1.68
C GLN A 267 7.91 15.95 -0.26
N TYR A 268 9.24 16.01 -0.16
CA TYR A 268 9.95 15.91 1.12
C TYR A 268 11.31 16.62 1.10
N GLY A 269 12.00 16.62 2.24
CA GLY A 269 13.24 17.38 2.39
C GLY A 269 12.99 18.89 2.38
N ASN A 270 11.95 19.36 3.08
CA ASN A 270 11.61 20.77 3.21
C ASN A 270 12.83 21.62 3.64
N ARG A 271 13.06 22.74 2.96
CA ARG A 271 14.16 23.69 3.23
C ARG A 271 13.96 24.46 4.54
N GLN A 272 12.72 24.84 4.81
CA GLN A 272 12.33 25.47 6.07
C GLN A 272 11.73 24.41 6.98
N PRO A 273 12.20 24.28 8.23
CA PRO A 273 11.58 23.38 9.20
C PRO A 273 10.07 23.62 9.29
N ASN A 274 9.29 22.56 9.39
CA ASN A 274 7.84 22.62 9.56
C ASN A 274 7.47 23.03 11.00
N ARG A 275 7.95 24.20 11.42
CA ARG A 275 7.84 24.73 12.78
C ARG A 275 7.67 26.24 12.73
N ASP A 276 6.76 26.76 13.54
CA ASP A 276 6.64 28.20 13.78
C ASP A 276 7.70 28.69 14.79
N ALA A 277 7.68 29.99 15.12
CA ALA A 277 8.61 30.57 16.09
C ALA A 277 8.48 29.99 17.51
N GLY A 278 7.32 29.41 17.85
CA GLY A 278 7.07 28.71 19.11
C GLY A 278 7.35 27.20 19.03
N TRP A 279 7.92 26.72 17.93
CA TRP A 279 8.17 25.31 17.64
C TRP A 279 6.90 24.44 17.55
N ASN A 280 5.77 25.03 17.22
CA ASN A 280 4.56 24.28 16.90
C ASN A 280 4.59 23.86 15.43
N ALA A 281 4.09 22.66 15.13
CA ALA A 281 3.98 22.19 13.76
C ALA A 281 3.04 23.09 12.94
N THR A 282 3.45 23.45 11.72
CA THR A 282 2.61 24.17 10.77
C THR A 282 1.97 23.20 9.78
N ASP A 283 0.97 23.64 9.02
CA ASP A 283 0.37 22.79 7.99
C ASP A 283 1.32 22.66 6.78
N LEU A 284 1.78 21.45 6.49
CA LEU A 284 2.73 21.21 5.38
C LEU A 284 2.11 21.54 4.02
N LEU A 285 0.79 21.44 3.91
CA LEU A 285 0.06 21.75 2.68
C LEU A 285 0.05 23.24 2.34
N LEU A 286 0.42 24.12 3.28
CA LEU A 286 0.54 25.56 3.07
C LEU A 286 1.96 25.98 2.65
N LEU A 287 2.93 25.05 2.66
CA LEU A 287 4.30 25.35 2.25
C LEU A 287 4.39 25.51 0.73
N PRO A 288 5.11 26.52 0.20
CA PRO A 288 5.33 26.67 -1.23
C PRO A 288 6.03 25.45 -1.83
N ASN A 289 5.72 25.11 -3.10
CA ASN A 289 6.36 23.99 -3.80
C ASN A 289 7.90 24.12 -3.86
N SER A 290 8.43 25.35 -3.93
CA SER A 290 9.88 25.63 -3.90
C SER A 290 10.58 25.27 -2.58
N THR A 291 9.81 24.90 -1.55
CA THR A 291 10.33 24.47 -0.26
C THR A 291 10.96 23.08 -0.33
N TRP A 292 10.56 22.24 -1.27
CA TRP A 292 10.93 20.82 -1.28
C TRP A 292 12.24 20.59 -2.05
N MET A 293 13.14 19.80 -1.48
CA MET A 293 14.41 19.45 -2.12
C MET A 293 14.31 18.17 -2.95
N PHE A 294 13.32 17.33 -2.65
CA PHE A 294 13.11 16.06 -3.30
C PHE A 294 11.64 15.87 -3.65
N GLU A 295 11.41 15.26 -4.80
CA GLU A 295 10.07 14.97 -5.29
C GLU A 295 10.03 13.60 -5.96
N VAL A 296 9.07 12.78 -5.55
CA VAL A 296 8.75 11.50 -6.18
C VAL A 296 7.50 11.70 -7.02
N VAL A 297 7.52 11.33 -8.30
CA VAL A 297 6.38 11.43 -9.21
C VAL A 297 6.01 10.05 -9.71
N LEU A 298 4.73 9.70 -9.60
CA LEU A 298 4.19 8.47 -10.18
C LEU A 298 3.63 8.80 -11.55
N ASP A 299 4.26 8.26 -12.57
CA ASP A 299 3.89 8.40 -13.97
C ASP A 299 2.87 7.31 -14.34
N TYR A 300 1.71 7.71 -14.86
CA TYR A 300 0.64 6.82 -15.31
C TYR A 300 0.54 6.81 -16.85
N GLY A 301 1.69 7.00 -17.52
CA GLY A 301 1.78 7.17 -18.97
C GLY A 301 1.45 8.60 -19.39
N ASP A 302 1.68 9.56 -18.51
CA ASP A 302 1.29 10.97 -18.63
C ASP A 302 2.47 11.94 -18.58
N HIS A 303 3.69 11.41 -18.58
CA HIS A 303 4.94 12.15 -18.63
C HIS A 303 5.74 11.77 -19.87
N ASP A 304 6.59 12.67 -20.36
CA ASP A 304 7.48 12.36 -21.46
C ASP A 304 8.42 11.19 -21.16
N LEU A 305 8.67 10.34 -22.16
CA LEU A 305 9.46 9.13 -21.98
C LEU A 305 10.95 9.44 -21.82
N GLU A 306 11.44 10.44 -22.55
CA GLU A 306 12.86 10.79 -22.64
C GLU A 306 13.24 11.93 -21.69
N THR A 307 12.37 12.94 -21.57
CA THR A 307 12.61 14.13 -20.75
C THR A 307 11.41 14.44 -19.84
N PRO A 308 11.08 13.57 -18.87
CA PRO A 308 9.97 13.83 -17.97
C PRO A 308 10.26 15.04 -17.06
N SER A 309 9.24 15.83 -16.78
CA SER A 309 9.26 16.95 -15.83
C SER A 309 8.55 16.58 -14.53
N PRO A 310 8.96 17.10 -13.36
CA PRO A 310 8.19 16.98 -12.12
C PRO A 310 6.97 17.91 -12.07
N ASP A 311 6.74 18.74 -13.08
CA ASP A 311 5.55 19.58 -13.20
C ASP A 311 4.30 18.79 -13.62
N GLU A 312 3.22 19.50 -13.96
CA GLU A 312 1.96 18.90 -14.42
C GLU A 312 2.15 17.96 -15.61
N PRO A 313 1.29 16.92 -15.73
CA PRO A 313 1.34 15.98 -16.84
C PRO A 313 1.42 16.69 -18.20
N ASP A 314 2.31 16.23 -19.06
CA ASP A 314 2.48 16.75 -20.43
C ASP A 314 1.62 15.99 -21.45
N LYS A 315 1.05 14.86 -21.04
CA LYS A 315 0.20 13.98 -21.82
C LYS A 315 -1.03 13.58 -21.03
N ILE A 316 -2.04 13.10 -21.74
CA ILE A 316 -3.19 12.44 -21.13
C ILE A 316 -2.73 11.07 -20.62
N TRP A 317 -2.95 10.78 -19.34
CA TRP A 317 -2.67 9.47 -18.77
C TRP A 317 -3.37 8.32 -19.50
N THR A 318 -2.61 7.25 -19.66
CA THR A 318 -3.03 6.11 -20.47
C THR A 318 -4.10 5.31 -19.74
N ARG A 319 -5.10 4.84 -20.51
CA ARG A 319 -6.09 3.89 -20.02
C ARG A 319 -5.49 2.48 -20.06
N ARG A 320 -5.65 1.73 -18.98
CA ARG A 320 -5.38 0.29 -18.96
C ARG A 320 -6.30 -0.50 -19.90
N ASN A 321 -5.84 -1.67 -20.34
CA ASN A 321 -6.62 -2.55 -21.21
C ASN A 321 -7.77 -3.27 -20.50
N ASP A 322 -7.62 -3.48 -19.19
CA ASP A 322 -8.53 -4.20 -18.29
C ASP A 322 -9.18 -3.31 -17.18
N PRO A 323 -9.99 -2.28 -17.50
CA PRO A 323 -10.66 -1.47 -16.48
C PRO A 323 -11.66 -2.28 -15.64
N PHE A 324 -11.62 -2.09 -14.33
CA PHE A 324 -12.48 -2.81 -13.39
C PHE A 324 -13.09 -1.89 -12.33
N SER A 325 -14.14 -2.37 -11.67
CA SER A 325 -14.85 -1.66 -10.61
C SER A 325 -14.86 -2.48 -9.33
N SER A 326 -14.77 -1.80 -8.19
CA SER A 326 -15.13 -2.36 -6.89
C SER A 326 -16.38 -1.66 -6.37
N TYR A 327 -17.27 -2.42 -5.73
CA TYR A 327 -18.49 -1.92 -5.08
C TYR A 327 -18.51 -2.18 -3.57
N ARG A 328 -17.37 -2.57 -2.99
CA ARG A 328 -17.26 -2.79 -1.54
C ARG A 328 -17.52 -1.53 -0.72
N SER A 329 -17.36 -0.34 -1.31
CA SER A 329 -17.70 0.94 -0.68
C SER A 329 -19.19 1.26 -0.69
N GLY A 330 -20.05 0.47 -1.35
CA GLY A 330 -21.46 0.82 -1.55
C GLY A 330 -21.72 1.81 -2.70
N PHE A 331 -20.65 2.34 -3.32
CA PHE A 331 -20.67 3.09 -4.57
C PHE A 331 -19.59 2.55 -5.52
N GLU A 332 -19.58 2.97 -6.78
CA GLU A 332 -18.58 2.50 -7.73
C GLU A 332 -17.21 3.17 -7.48
N VAL A 333 -16.17 2.35 -7.26
CA VAL A 333 -14.77 2.78 -7.34
C VAL A 333 -14.16 2.15 -8.59
N ARG A 334 -14.04 2.96 -9.65
CA ARG A 334 -13.56 2.53 -10.96
C ARG A 334 -12.06 2.76 -11.10
N THR A 335 -11.35 1.79 -11.69
CA THR A 335 -9.89 1.88 -11.91
C THR A 335 -9.57 1.87 -13.41
N TYR A 336 -9.05 2.97 -13.94
CA TYR A 336 -8.61 3.07 -15.34
C TYR A 336 -7.10 3.14 -15.53
N ARG A 337 -6.32 3.34 -14.46
CA ARG A 337 -4.91 3.71 -14.56
C ARG A 337 -3.97 2.59 -14.12
N LEU A 338 -2.80 2.56 -14.75
CA LEU A 338 -1.67 1.72 -14.38
C LEU A 338 -0.43 2.61 -14.27
N CYS A 339 0.27 2.55 -13.14
CA CYS A 339 1.51 3.27 -12.95
C CYS A 339 2.59 2.61 -13.81
N GLN A 340 3.24 3.41 -14.67
CA GLN A 340 4.27 2.98 -15.60
C GLN A 340 5.67 3.18 -15.01
N ARG A 341 5.88 4.27 -14.27
CA ARG A 341 7.18 4.60 -13.66
C ARG A 341 7.01 5.34 -12.34
N VAL A 342 7.95 5.15 -11.42
CA VAL A 342 8.18 6.04 -10.29
C VAL A 342 9.47 6.82 -10.54
N LEU A 343 9.35 8.14 -10.68
CA LEU A 343 10.44 9.05 -11.01
C LEU A 343 10.86 9.84 -9.76
N ILE A 344 12.15 10.12 -9.64
CA ILE A 344 12.69 10.89 -8.51
C ILE A 344 13.45 12.09 -9.04
N PHE A 345 13.02 13.26 -8.56
CA PHE A 345 13.57 14.56 -8.91
C PHE A 345 14.25 15.22 -7.72
N HIS A 346 15.35 15.91 -8.02
CA HIS A 346 16.17 16.67 -7.09
C HIS A 346 16.10 18.15 -7.45
N HIS A 347 15.90 19.00 -6.44
CA HIS A 347 15.66 20.43 -6.59
C HIS A 347 16.76 21.25 -5.90
N PHE A 348 17.94 21.33 -6.52
CA PHE A 348 19.13 22.00 -6.00
C PHE A 348 19.62 23.09 -6.99
N PRO A 349 18.93 24.24 -7.10
CA PRO A 349 19.23 25.27 -8.09
C PRO A 349 20.65 25.87 -7.98
N GLY A 350 21.27 25.77 -6.80
CA GLY A 350 22.65 26.24 -6.58
C GLY A 350 23.75 25.21 -6.87
N GLU A 351 23.40 23.96 -7.17
CA GLU A 351 24.36 22.88 -7.40
C GLU A 351 24.56 22.64 -8.91
N GLU A 352 25.79 22.85 -9.39
CA GLU A 352 26.14 22.68 -10.79
C GLU A 352 25.90 21.22 -11.23
N GLY A 353 25.21 21.05 -12.36
CA GLY A 353 24.88 19.72 -12.91
C GLY A 353 23.64 19.04 -12.31
N VAL A 354 23.09 19.55 -11.21
CA VAL A 354 21.77 19.16 -10.69
C VAL A 354 20.75 20.21 -11.09
N GLY A 355 20.87 21.42 -10.54
CA GLY A 355 19.91 22.50 -10.78
C GLY A 355 18.52 22.18 -10.26
N GLN A 356 17.51 22.81 -10.87
CA GLN A 356 16.10 22.57 -10.57
C GLN A 356 15.56 21.39 -11.41
N ASP A 357 14.62 20.61 -10.85
CA ASP A 357 13.89 19.55 -11.55
C ASP A 357 14.78 18.48 -12.19
N CYS A 358 15.84 18.08 -11.49
CA CYS A 358 16.79 17.10 -12.00
C CYS A 358 16.30 15.68 -11.78
N LEU A 359 15.99 14.94 -12.84
CA LEU A 359 15.71 13.52 -12.75
C LEU A 359 16.99 12.78 -12.35
N VAL A 360 16.94 12.01 -11.27
CA VAL A 360 18.11 11.26 -10.77
C VAL A 360 17.91 9.75 -10.81
N ARG A 361 16.68 9.27 -10.69
CA ARG A 361 16.36 7.84 -10.65
C ARG A 361 14.94 7.57 -11.13
N SER A 362 14.73 6.39 -11.73
CA SER A 362 13.42 5.81 -11.99
C SER A 362 13.34 4.37 -11.48
N THR A 363 12.12 3.94 -11.15
CA THR A 363 11.71 2.53 -11.13
C THR A 363 10.68 2.36 -12.23
N ASP A 364 11.00 1.58 -13.26
CA ASP A 364 10.19 1.36 -14.45
C ASP A 364 9.47 0.00 -14.35
N PHE A 365 8.20 -0.03 -14.79
CA PHE A 365 7.34 -1.21 -14.77
C PHE A 365 6.99 -1.60 -16.21
N THR A 366 7.14 -2.88 -16.55
CA THR A 366 6.74 -3.41 -17.86
C THR A 366 5.60 -4.40 -17.71
N TYR A 367 4.49 -4.15 -18.37
CA TYR A 367 3.30 -4.97 -18.30
C TYR A 367 3.15 -5.92 -19.49
N SER A 368 2.36 -6.99 -19.31
CA SER A 368 2.13 -8.03 -20.31
C SER A 368 1.67 -7.52 -21.67
N TYR A 369 0.82 -6.48 -21.68
CA TYR A 369 0.31 -5.90 -22.93
C TYR A 369 1.37 -5.16 -23.75
N GLU A 370 2.47 -4.72 -23.13
CA GLU A 370 3.57 -4.05 -23.83
C GLU A 370 4.48 -5.06 -24.55
N VAL A 371 4.60 -6.26 -23.98
CA VAL A 371 5.45 -7.33 -24.53
C VAL A 371 4.74 -8.07 -25.66
N ASN A 372 3.44 -8.36 -25.50
CA ASN A 372 2.64 -9.00 -26.53
C ASN A 372 1.29 -8.28 -26.71
N LEU A 373 1.29 -7.24 -27.55
CA LEU A 373 0.10 -6.43 -27.84
C LEU A 373 -1.10 -7.24 -28.36
N ALA A 374 -0.84 -8.33 -29.09
CA ALA A 374 -1.86 -9.17 -29.71
C ALA A 374 -2.42 -10.26 -28.79
N ASP A 375 -1.92 -10.38 -27.55
CA ASP A 375 -2.42 -11.37 -26.60
C ASP A 375 -3.90 -11.10 -26.27
N SER A 376 -4.75 -12.10 -26.53
CA SER A 376 -6.19 -12.03 -26.28
C SER A 376 -6.55 -11.86 -24.81
N ARG A 377 -5.58 -12.05 -23.90
CA ARG A 377 -5.74 -11.90 -22.44
C ARG A 377 -5.45 -10.49 -21.94
N ASN A 378 -4.85 -9.62 -22.76
CA ASN A 378 -4.60 -8.22 -22.40
C ASN A 378 -5.84 -7.46 -21.88
N PRO A 379 -7.07 -7.70 -22.39
CA PRO A 379 -8.28 -7.09 -21.85
C PRO A 379 -8.79 -7.72 -20.54
N ILE A 380 -8.20 -8.84 -20.09
CA ILE A 380 -8.64 -9.60 -18.91
C ILE A 380 -7.87 -9.12 -17.68
N PHE A 381 -6.55 -9.24 -17.69
CA PHE A 381 -5.66 -8.78 -16.62
C PHE A 381 -4.35 -8.25 -17.19
N SER A 382 -3.92 -7.11 -16.67
CA SER A 382 -2.56 -6.59 -16.87
C SER A 382 -1.62 -7.17 -15.81
N PHE A 383 -0.64 -7.96 -16.24
CA PHE A 383 0.38 -8.55 -15.36
C PHE A 383 1.67 -7.76 -15.42
N LEU A 384 2.28 -7.48 -14.26
CA LEU A 384 3.60 -6.85 -14.18
C LEU A 384 4.66 -7.91 -14.46
N LEU A 385 5.33 -7.84 -15.61
CA LEU A 385 6.31 -8.83 -16.03
C LEU A 385 7.74 -8.47 -15.63
N SER A 386 8.05 -7.18 -15.47
CA SER A 386 9.37 -6.80 -14.96
C SER A 386 9.39 -5.44 -14.26
N VAL A 387 10.39 -5.30 -13.38
CA VAL A 387 10.75 -4.05 -12.70
C VAL A 387 12.22 -3.75 -12.97
N SER A 388 12.53 -2.55 -13.43
CA SER A 388 13.92 -2.09 -13.63
C SER A 388 14.19 -0.79 -12.89
N GLN A 389 15.38 -0.64 -12.31
CA GLN A 389 15.83 0.62 -11.74
C GLN A 389 16.87 1.29 -12.64
N SER A 390 16.66 2.57 -12.91
CA SER A 390 17.55 3.37 -13.74
C SER A 390 18.09 4.59 -12.99
N GLY A 391 19.36 4.91 -13.19
CA GLY A 391 20.00 6.14 -12.73
C GLY A 391 20.18 7.11 -13.89
N TYR A 392 20.05 8.41 -13.61
CA TYR A 392 20.12 9.47 -14.60
C TYR A 392 21.21 10.48 -14.22
N LYS A 393 21.95 10.93 -15.23
CA LYS A 393 22.88 12.06 -15.12
C LYS A 393 22.53 13.09 -16.17
N ARG A 394 22.19 14.31 -15.73
CA ARG A 394 21.87 15.43 -16.63
C ARG A 394 23.07 15.78 -17.50
N GLN A 395 22.83 15.96 -18.79
CA GLN A 395 23.82 16.41 -19.78
C GLN A 395 23.15 17.46 -20.68
N ASN A 396 23.38 18.74 -20.40
CA ASN A 396 22.68 19.86 -21.05
C ASN A 396 21.15 19.71 -20.90
N SER A 397 20.42 19.59 -22.01
CA SER A 397 18.96 19.43 -22.05
C SER A 397 18.49 17.97 -22.11
N SER A 398 19.39 16.99 -21.95
CA SER A 398 19.06 15.56 -21.97
C SER A 398 19.64 14.83 -20.75
N TYR A 399 19.41 13.51 -20.68
CA TYR A 399 19.94 12.66 -19.63
C TYR A 399 20.73 11.48 -20.19
N LEU A 400 21.85 11.16 -19.55
CA LEU A 400 22.49 9.86 -19.67
C LEU A 400 21.80 8.90 -18.70
N LYS A 401 21.19 7.84 -19.24
CA LYS A 401 20.51 6.79 -18.49
C LYS A 401 21.40 5.54 -18.39
N LYS A 402 21.44 4.92 -17.22
CA LYS A 402 21.95 3.56 -17.03
C LYS A 402 21.01 2.78 -16.14
N SER A 403 20.77 1.51 -16.48
CA SER A 403 19.82 0.65 -15.78
C SER A 403 20.53 -0.55 -15.15
N LEU A 404 20.01 -0.99 -14.01
CA LEU A 404 20.30 -2.32 -13.48
C LEU A 404 19.58 -3.39 -14.31
N PRO A 405 20.04 -4.65 -14.29
CA PRO A 405 19.27 -5.76 -14.83
C PRO A 405 17.86 -5.78 -14.24
N PRO A 406 16.81 -6.02 -15.04
CA PRO A 406 15.45 -6.10 -14.54
C PRO A 406 15.26 -7.33 -13.64
N ILE A 407 14.34 -7.23 -12.69
CA ILE A 407 13.73 -8.41 -12.06
C ILE A 407 12.52 -8.76 -12.91
N GLU A 408 12.41 -10.03 -13.27
CA GLU A 408 11.35 -10.55 -14.14
C GLU A 408 10.42 -11.48 -13.35
N PHE A 409 9.14 -11.47 -13.74
CA PHE A 409 8.07 -12.24 -13.12
C PHE A 409 7.34 -13.05 -14.17
N GLU A 410 7.04 -14.29 -13.83
CA GLU A 410 6.19 -15.17 -14.62
C GLU A 410 4.97 -15.58 -13.81
N TYR A 411 3.87 -15.82 -14.52
CA TYR A 411 2.59 -16.16 -13.94
C TYR A 411 2.09 -17.47 -14.56
N THR A 412 1.48 -18.31 -13.73
CA THR A 412 0.78 -19.51 -14.22
C THR A 412 -0.30 -19.09 -15.21
N GLN A 413 -0.25 -19.68 -16.39
CA GLN A 413 -1.21 -19.40 -17.46
C GLN A 413 -2.28 -20.49 -17.49
N PRO A 414 -3.56 -20.14 -17.73
CA PRO A 414 -4.59 -21.14 -17.95
C PRO A 414 -4.35 -21.80 -19.32
N ALA A 415 -3.69 -22.95 -19.31
CA ALA A 415 -3.55 -23.81 -20.47
C ALA A 415 -4.72 -24.80 -20.46
N ILE A 416 -5.66 -24.64 -21.40
CA ILE A 416 -6.76 -25.59 -21.56
C ILE A 416 -6.19 -26.82 -22.28
N ASP A 417 -6.26 -27.99 -21.64
CA ASP A 417 -6.01 -29.25 -22.32
C ASP A 417 -7.21 -29.55 -23.23
N GLU A 418 -6.96 -29.59 -24.53
CA GLU A 418 -8.00 -29.88 -25.54
C GLU A 418 -8.24 -31.39 -25.68
N THR A 419 -7.46 -32.23 -24.99
CA THR A 419 -7.62 -33.67 -24.97
C THR A 419 -8.82 -34.05 -24.11
N ILE A 420 -9.81 -34.68 -24.74
CA ILE A 420 -10.91 -35.29 -24.00
C ILE A 420 -10.35 -36.52 -23.27
N GLN A 421 -10.40 -36.49 -21.94
CA GLN A 421 -10.06 -37.62 -21.09
C GLN A 421 -11.35 -38.26 -20.56
N GLU A 422 -11.37 -39.59 -20.49
CA GLU A 422 -12.38 -40.31 -19.74
C GLU A 422 -11.96 -40.40 -18.28
N VAL A 423 -12.89 -40.17 -17.35
CA VAL A 423 -12.62 -40.37 -15.92
C VAL A 423 -12.39 -41.86 -15.70
N ASP A 424 -11.37 -42.20 -14.91
CA ASP A 424 -11.06 -43.60 -14.66
C ASP A 424 -12.24 -44.31 -13.96
N PRO A 425 -12.53 -45.58 -14.32
CA PRO A 425 -13.65 -46.32 -13.76
C PRO A 425 -13.65 -46.46 -12.22
N GLU A 426 -12.48 -46.47 -11.58
CA GLU A 426 -12.36 -46.61 -10.12
C GLU A 426 -12.81 -45.33 -9.40
N SER A 427 -12.46 -44.16 -9.95
CA SER A 427 -12.89 -42.85 -9.47
C SER A 427 -14.39 -42.61 -9.58
N VAL A 428 -15.07 -43.34 -10.48
CA VAL A 428 -16.52 -43.24 -10.66
C VAL A 428 -17.32 -44.40 -10.04
N GLU A 429 -16.66 -45.35 -9.38
CA GLU A 429 -17.31 -46.55 -8.80
C GLU A 429 -18.41 -46.19 -7.80
N ASN A 430 -18.21 -45.10 -7.05
CA ASN A 430 -19.16 -44.60 -6.05
C ASN A 430 -20.11 -43.54 -6.60
N LEU A 431 -20.06 -43.22 -7.89
CA LEU A 431 -21.02 -42.32 -8.51
C LEU A 431 -22.35 -43.07 -8.76
N PRO A 432 -23.50 -42.46 -8.43
CA PRO A 432 -24.79 -42.98 -8.84
C PRO A 432 -24.92 -42.98 -10.37
N TYR A 433 -25.86 -43.75 -10.92
CA TYR A 433 -26.05 -44.08 -12.36
C TYR A 433 -26.20 -42.88 -13.34
N GLY A 434 -25.98 -41.66 -12.90
CA GLY A 434 -25.85 -40.49 -13.77
C GLY A 434 -26.06 -39.21 -12.98
N LEU A 435 -25.19 -38.24 -13.23
CA LEU A 435 -25.37 -36.86 -12.77
C LEU A 435 -26.34 -36.19 -13.76
N ASP A 436 -27.63 -36.21 -13.43
CA ASP A 436 -28.68 -35.64 -14.29
C ASP A 436 -29.04 -34.19 -13.92
N ASN A 437 -28.33 -33.58 -12.95
CA ASN A 437 -28.64 -32.30 -12.31
C ASN A 437 -30.07 -32.21 -11.72
N GLY A 438 -30.80 -33.33 -11.69
CA GLY A 438 -32.15 -33.44 -11.16
C GLY A 438 -32.14 -34.14 -9.81
N ARG A 439 -31.74 -35.41 -9.79
CA ARG A 439 -31.67 -36.24 -8.59
C ARG A 439 -30.31 -36.23 -7.92
N TYR A 440 -29.25 -35.97 -8.67
CA TYR A 440 -27.87 -35.96 -8.18
C TYR A 440 -27.21 -34.64 -8.60
N GLN A 441 -26.79 -33.85 -7.61
CA GLN A 441 -26.22 -32.52 -7.80
C GLN A 441 -24.84 -32.44 -7.18
N TRP A 442 -23.90 -31.82 -7.88
CA TRP A 442 -22.62 -31.46 -7.30
C TRP A 442 -22.81 -30.26 -6.35
N ALA A 443 -22.55 -30.49 -5.07
CA ALA A 443 -22.65 -29.46 -4.04
C ALA A 443 -21.58 -29.68 -2.96
N ASP A 444 -20.93 -28.60 -2.55
CA ASP A 444 -20.07 -28.57 -1.37
C ASP A 444 -20.94 -28.22 -0.14
N LEU A 445 -21.67 -29.22 0.38
CA LEU A 445 -22.58 -29.02 1.52
C LEU A 445 -21.85 -28.79 2.84
N ASP A 446 -20.69 -29.42 3.00
CA ASP A 446 -19.91 -29.36 4.23
C ASP A 446 -18.89 -28.20 4.24
N GLY A 447 -18.70 -27.53 3.10
CA GLY A 447 -17.80 -26.37 2.97
C GLY A 447 -16.32 -26.77 2.97
N GLU A 448 -16.00 -27.93 2.41
CA GLU A 448 -14.65 -28.49 2.37
C GLU A 448 -13.81 -27.92 1.22
N GLY A 449 -14.42 -27.14 0.33
CA GLY A 449 -13.80 -26.60 -0.88
C GLY A 449 -13.78 -27.59 -2.06
N LEU A 450 -14.44 -28.75 -1.89
CA LEU A 450 -14.63 -29.77 -2.92
C LEU A 450 -16.12 -30.16 -2.95
N SER A 451 -16.69 -30.23 -4.16
CA SER A 451 -18.09 -30.63 -4.31
C SER A 451 -18.26 -32.13 -4.10
N GLY A 452 -19.18 -32.51 -3.22
CA GLY A 452 -19.73 -33.86 -3.11
C GLY A 452 -21.01 -34.02 -3.94
N ILE A 453 -21.68 -35.17 -3.82
CA ILE A 453 -22.94 -35.44 -4.50
C ILE A 453 -24.08 -35.35 -3.50
N LEU A 454 -25.00 -34.43 -3.75
CA LEU A 454 -26.27 -34.30 -3.05
C LEU A 454 -27.37 -35.02 -3.81
N THR A 455 -28.17 -35.83 -3.10
CA THR A 455 -29.34 -36.48 -3.68
C THR A 455 -30.54 -36.51 -2.73
N GLU A 456 -31.73 -36.39 -3.30
CA GLU A 456 -32.98 -36.66 -2.58
C GLU A 456 -33.44 -38.09 -2.88
N GLN A 457 -33.46 -38.94 -1.85
CA GLN A 457 -33.97 -40.31 -1.94
C GLN A 457 -35.15 -40.49 -0.97
N ALA A 458 -36.30 -40.88 -1.52
CA ALA A 458 -37.58 -41.01 -0.81
C ALA A 458 -38.01 -39.71 -0.10
N THR A 459 -37.70 -39.57 1.19
CA THR A 459 -38.04 -38.39 2.01
C THR A 459 -36.81 -37.77 2.68
N GLY A 460 -35.60 -38.16 2.27
CA GLY A 460 -34.34 -37.74 2.88
C GLY A 460 -33.37 -37.17 1.84
N TRP A 461 -32.52 -36.26 2.31
CA TRP A 461 -31.38 -35.73 1.58
C TRP A 461 -30.13 -36.49 2.05
N PHE A 462 -29.31 -36.89 1.08
CA PHE A 462 -28.09 -37.67 1.29
C PHE A 462 -26.93 -37.00 0.58
#